data_AF-A0A072UAK8-F1
#
_entry.id   AF-A0A072UAK8-F1
#
_cell.length_a   1.000
_cell.length_b   1.000
_cell.length_c   1.000
_cell.angle_alpha   90.00
_cell.angle_beta   90.00
_cell.angle_gamma   90.00
#
_symmetry.space_group_name_H-M   'P 1'
#
loop_
_entity.id
_entity.type
_entity.pdbx_description
1 polymer ?
#
loop_
_entity_poly.entity_id
_entity_poly.type
_entity_poly.pdbx_seq_one_letter_code
_entity_poly.pdbx_strand_id
1 'polypeptide(L)'
;MRRSDGGNKRGDEITSSLLKSIEDSKIAIIVFSKLDYASSSFCLGELSHIIHCFNNKGGMVIPVFYGTEPSHVRKLNDSYGEALAKHEDGFQNNKEHMDRLLK
;
A
#
# COMPACT_ATOMS: atom_id res chain seq x y z
N MET A 1 -4.00 -22.21 -3.02
CA MET A 1 -3.45 -21.37 -1.94
C MET A 1 -1.93 -21.35 -2.09
N ARG A 2 -1.36 -20.37 -2.81
CA ARG A 2 0.11 -20.19 -2.81
C ARG A 2 0.42 -19.15 -1.74
N ARG A 3 1.26 -19.55 -0.79
CA ARG A 3 1.71 -18.70 0.32
C ARG A 3 2.58 -17.59 -0.24
N SER A 4 2.40 -16.38 0.26
CA SER A 4 3.42 -15.34 0.14
C SER A 4 4.55 -15.79 1.06
N ASP A 5 5.56 -16.45 0.50
CA ASP A 5 6.67 -16.99 1.27
C ASP A 5 7.46 -15.82 1.87
N GLY A 6 7.36 -15.71 3.19
CA GLY A 6 8.17 -14.83 4.01
C GLY A 6 9.64 -15.20 3.90
N GLY A 7 10.43 -14.30 3.33
CA GLY A 7 11.87 -14.44 3.17
C GLY A 7 12.51 -13.11 2.80
N ASN A 8 12.30 -12.08 3.61
CA ASN A 8 13.10 -10.86 3.84
C ASN A 8 14.04 -10.30 2.74
N LYS A 9 13.69 -10.39 1.45
CA LYS A 9 14.49 -9.82 0.33
C LYS A 9 13.63 -9.23 -0.81
N ARG A 10 12.32 -9.08 -0.60
CA ARG A 10 11.31 -8.71 -1.63
C ARG A 10 10.40 -7.55 -1.21
N GLY A 11 10.77 -6.79 -0.17
CA GLY A 11 9.95 -5.70 0.36
C GLY A 11 10.17 -4.34 -0.30
N ASP A 12 11.18 -4.19 -1.16
CA ASP A 12 11.64 -2.87 -1.61
C ASP A 12 11.21 -2.49 -3.03
N GLU A 13 10.72 -3.45 -3.84
CA GLU A 13 10.30 -3.18 -5.22
C GLU A 13 9.03 -3.93 -5.63
N ILE A 14 8.13 -3.21 -6.31
CA ILE A 14 6.93 -3.79 -6.90
C ILE A 14 7.40 -4.59 -8.11
N THR A 15 7.71 -5.86 -7.90
CA THR A 15 8.17 -6.70 -9.00
C THR A 15 7.04 -6.96 -9.99
N SER A 16 7.37 -7.04 -11.28
CA SER A 16 6.41 -7.47 -12.33
C SER A 16 5.75 -8.82 -12.00
N SER A 17 6.46 -9.71 -11.31
CA SER A 17 5.93 -11.00 -10.84
C SER A 17 4.81 -10.86 -9.81
N LEU A 18 4.90 -9.85 -8.94
CA LEU A 18 3.93 -9.56 -7.89
C LEU A 18 2.67 -8.93 -8.49
N LEU A 19 2.84 -7.94 -9.37
CA LEU A 19 1.73 -7.32 -10.12
C LEU A 19 0.92 -8.36 -10.87
N LYS A 20 1.60 -9.24 -11.63
CA LYS A 20 0.94 -10.34 -12.35
C LYS A 20 0.18 -11.29 -11.40
N SER A 21 0.75 -11.58 -10.23
CA SER A 21 0.08 -12.43 -9.24
C SER A 21 -1.17 -11.76 -8.66
N ILE A 22 -1.14 -10.45 -8.44
CA ILE A 22 -2.32 -9.66 -8.03
C ILE A 22 -3.37 -9.68 -9.16
N GLU A 23 -2.94 -9.51 -10.40
CA GLU A 23 -3.81 -9.52 -11.57
C GLU A 23 -4.53 -10.85 -11.81
N ASP A 24 -3.85 -11.97 -11.56
CA ASP A 24 -4.40 -13.32 -11.72
C ASP A 24 -5.23 -13.77 -10.50
N SER A 25 -5.19 -13.00 -9.40
CA SER A 25 -5.88 -13.34 -8.15
C SER A 25 -7.35 -12.94 -8.17
N LYS A 26 -8.19 -13.78 -7.55
CA LYS A 26 -9.64 -13.52 -7.36
C LYS A 26 -9.98 -12.92 -6.00
N ILE A 27 -9.09 -13.09 -5.02
CA ILE A 27 -9.26 -12.64 -3.64
C ILE A 27 -7.96 -11.98 -3.18
N ALA A 28 -8.07 -10.79 -2.61
CA ALA A 28 -6.97 -10.10 -1.94
C ALA A 28 -7.32 -9.94 -0.45
N ILE A 29 -6.38 -10.32 0.43
CA ILE A 29 -6.52 -10.13 1.88
C ILE A 29 -5.53 -9.03 2.27
N ILE A 30 -6.05 -7.93 2.80
CA ILE A 30 -5.24 -6.77 3.19
C ILE A 30 -5.18 -6.72 4.71
N VAL A 31 -3.98 -6.80 5.28
CA VAL A 31 -3.79 -6.75 6.73
C VAL A 31 -3.32 -5.35 7.12
N PHE A 32 -4.24 -4.54 7.62
CA PHE A 32 -3.96 -3.21 8.16
C PHE A 32 -3.36 -3.33 9.56
N SER A 33 -2.12 -2.88 9.73
CA SER A 33 -1.42 -2.85 11.02
C SER A 33 -1.11 -1.42 11.44
N LYS A 34 -1.07 -1.17 12.74
CA LYS A 34 -0.84 0.18 13.29
C LYS A 34 0.57 0.74 13.02
N LEU A 35 1.60 -0.10 13.04
CA LEU A 35 3.00 0.33 13.09
C LEU A 35 3.67 0.52 11.72
N ASP A 36 3.39 -0.36 10.76
CA ASP A 36 4.23 -0.46 9.55
C ASP A 36 3.45 -0.26 8.24
N TYR A 37 2.13 -0.45 8.27
CA TYR A 37 1.36 -0.45 7.03
C TYR A 37 1.26 0.95 6.40
N ALA A 38 0.88 1.95 7.21
CA ALA A 38 0.62 3.30 6.73
C ALA A 38 1.89 4.13 6.48
N SER A 39 3.00 3.75 7.12
CA SER A 39 4.31 4.40 7.02
C SER A 39 5.17 3.88 5.88
N SER A 40 4.76 2.76 5.27
CA SER A 40 5.44 2.16 4.14
C SER A 40 4.82 2.64 2.83
N SER A 41 5.56 3.46 2.08
CA SER A 41 5.17 3.91 0.73
C SER A 41 4.95 2.71 -0.19
N PHE A 42 5.68 1.62 0.05
CA PHE A 42 5.52 0.36 -0.66
C PHE A 42 4.15 -0.27 -0.40
N CYS A 43 3.74 -0.43 0.87
CA CYS A 43 2.43 -0.99 1.23
C CYS A 43 1.28 -0.16 0.66
N LEU A 44 1.43 1.18 0.65
CA LEU A 44 0.44 2.09 0.06
C LEU A 44 0.38 1.95 -1.48
N GLY A 45 1.53 1.73 -2.13
CA GLY A 45 1.60 1.45 -3.56
C GLY A 45 0.91 0.14 -3.94
N GLU A 46 1.17 -0.93 -3.19
CA GLU A 46 0.50 -2.23 -3.36
C GLU A 46 -1.01 -2.10 -3.15
N LEU A 47 -1.45 -1.40 -2.10
CA LEU A 47 -2.86 -1.17 -1.81
C LEU A 47 -3.57 -0.50 -2.99
N SER A 48 -2.98 0.57 -3.54
CA SER A 48 -3.53 1.29 -4.69
C SER A 48 -3.69 0.37 -5.90
N HIS A 49 -2.67 -0.46 -6.19
CA HIS A 49 -2.72 -1.38 -7.31
C HIS A 49 -3.76 -2.50 -7.12
N ILE A 50 -3.88 -3.06 -5.91
CA ILE A 50 -4.91 -4.06 -5.58
C ILE A 50 -6.30 -3.47 -5.79
N ILE A 51 -6.58 -2.28 -5.25
CA ILE A 51 -7.88 -1.61 -5.40
C ILE A 51 -8.19 -1.37 -6.88
N HIS A 52 -7.23 -0.87 -7.66
CA HIS A 52 -7.41 -0.64 -9.09
C HIS A 52 -7.72 -1.94 -9.84
N CYS A 53 -6.94 -3.00 -9.62
CA CYS A 53 -7.11 -4.27 -10.30
C CYS A 53 -8.46 -4.94 -9.95
N PHE A 54 -8.81 -4.96 -8.66
CA PHE A 54 -9.98 -5.68 -8.18
C PHE A 54 -11.29 -4.95 -8.50
N ASN A 55 -11.30 -3.61 -8.52
CA ASN A 55 -12.45 -2.83 -9.00
C ASN A 55 -12.75 -3.10 -10.48
N ASN A 56 -11.72 -3.29 -11.31
CA ASN A 56 -11.89 -3.52 -12.75
C ASN A 56 -12.30 -4.96 -13.08
N LYS A 57 -11.91 -5.94 -12.26
CA LYS A 57 -12.11 -7.37 -12.52
C LYS A 57 -13.25 -8.03 -11.71
N GLY A 58 -13.88 -7.28 -10.81
CA GLY A 58 -14.90 -7.83 -9.90
C GLY A 58 -14.34 -8.81 -8.86
N GLY A 59 -13.07 -8.63 -8.47
CA GLY A 59 -12.42 -9.44 -7.45
C GLY A 59 -12.89 -9.06 -6.04
N MET A 60 -12.70 -9.96 -5.06
CA MET A 60 -13.08 -9.71 -3.67
C MET A 60 -11.88 -9.22 -2.84
N VAL A 61 -12.07 -8.11 -2.12
CA VAL A 61 -11.08 -7.58 -1.17
C VAL A 61 -11.58 -7.81 0.25
N ILE A 62 -10.77 -8.47 1.09
CA ILE A 62 -11.07 -8.73 2.50
C ILE A 62 -10.08 -7.94 3.37
N PRO A 63 -10.54 -6.89 4.07
CA PRO A 63 -9.69 -6.17 5.01
C PRO A 63 -9.66 -6.89 6.37
N VAL A 64 -8.45 -7.03 6.93
CA VAL A 64 -8.17 -7.53 8.28
C VAL A 64 -7.50 -6.41 9.06
N PHE A 65 -8.01 -6.09 10.24
CA PHE A 65 -7.50 -5.01 11.08
C PHE A 65 -6.76 -5.59 12.27
N TYR A 66 -5.43 -5.42 12.30
CA TYR A 66 -4.55 -5.95 13.32
C TYR A 66 -4.03 -4.81 14.22
N GLY A 67 -4.59 -4.71 15.43
CA GLY A 67 -4.20 -3.67 16.40
C GLY A 67 -4.54 -2.24 15.95
N THR A 68 -5.49 -2.09 15.01
CA THR A 68 -5.99 -0.79 14.53
C THR A 68 -7.51 -0.86 14.41
N GLU A 69 -8.18 0.27 14.66
CA GLU A 69 -9.63 0.37 14.49
C GLU A 69 -9.97 0.57 13.00
N PRO A 70 -10.99 -0.12 12.46
CA PRO A 70 -11.40 0.07 11.07
C PRO A 70 -11.73 1.52 10.72
N SER A 71 -12.20 2.30 11.69
CA SER A 71 -12.51 3.72 11.53
C SER A 71 -11.25 4.57 11.29
N HIS A 72 -10.11 4.22 11.89
CA HIS A 72 -8.84 4.94 11.71
C HIS A 72 -8.32 4.78 10.28
N VAL A 73 -8.44 3.57 9.72
CA VAL A 73 -8.09 3.30 8.32
C VAL A 73 -9.05 3.98 7.36
N ARG A 74 -10.37 3.85 7.58
CA ARG A 74 -11.39 4.39 6.66
C ARG A 74 -11.43 5.92 6.63
N LYS A 75 -11.26 6.56 7.79
CA LYS A 75 -11.31 8.02 7.92
C LYS A 75 -9.93 8.66 7.80
N LEU A 76 -8.87 7.86 7.69
CA LEU A 76 -7.48 8.32 7.68
C LEU A 76 -7.16 9.19 8.91
N ASN A 77 -7.55 8.70 10.09
CA ASN A 77 -7.34 9.37 11.37
C ASN A 77 -6.26 8.64 12.20
N ASP A 78 -5.82 9.26 13.30
CA ASP A 78 -4.79 8.69 14.21
C ASP A 78 -3.50 8.38 13.41
N SER A 79 -2.80 7.30 13.74
CA SER A 79 -1.54 6.91 13.11
C SER A 79 -1.57 6.81 11.57
N TYR A 80 -2.74 6.52 10.98
CA TYR A 80 -2.88 6.48 9.51
C TYR A 80 -2.87 7.88 8.89
N GLY A 81 -3.51 8.85 9.53
CA GLY A 81 -3.50 10.24 9.07
C GLY A 81 -2.10 10.87 9.17
N GLU A 82 -1.43 10.65 10.30
CA GLU A 82 -0.06 11.14 10.52
C GLU A 82 0.94 10.55 9.52
N ALA A 83 0.84 9.25 9.24
CA ALA A 83 1.73 8.58 8.30
C ALA A 83 1.51 9.05 6.85
N LEU A 84 0.26 9.26 6.45
CA LEU A 84 -0.06 9.74 5.10
C LEU A 84 0.43 11.19 4.88
N ALA A 85 0.24 12.07 5.87
CA ALA A 85 0.77 13.44 5.80
C ALA A 85 2.30 13.47 5.62
N LYS A 86 3.03 12.60 6.32
CA LYS A 86 4.48 12.45 6.14
C LYS A 86 4.86 12.00 4.73
N HIS A 87 4.08 11.12 4.13
CA HIS A 87 4.29 10.72 2.74
C HIS A 87 4.05 11.88 1.76
N GLU A 88 3.00 12.68 1.98
CA GLU A 88 2.70 13.86 1.15
C GLU A 88 3.84 14.89 1.21
N ASP A 89 4.32 15.22 2.41
CA ASP A 89 5.45 16.13 2.61
C ASP A 89 6.72 15.63 1.89
N GLY A 90 7.02 14.33 2.02
CA GLY A 90 8.14 13.71 1.31
C GLY A 90 8.02 13.77 -0.21
N PHE A 91 6.80 13.60 -0.73
CA PHE A 91 6.52 13.66 -2.16
C PHE A 91 6.65 15.09 -2.71
N GLN A 92 6.14 16.08 -1.98
CA GLN A 92 6.23 17.50 -2.37
C GLN A 92 7.68 17.99 -2.38
N ASN A 93 8.44 17.69 -1.33
CA ASN A 93 9.86 18.06 -1.26
C ASN A 93 10.67 17.45 -2.41
N ASN A 94 10.41 16.19 -2.77
CA ASN A 94 11.07 15.54 -3.91
C ASN A 94 10.70 16.21 -5.24
N LYS A 95 9.41 16.53 -5.44
CA LYS A 95 8.94 17.21 -6.65
C LYS A 95 9.59 18.59 -6.82
N GLU A 96 9.66 19.39 -5.76
CA GLU A 96 10.34 20.69 -5.79
C GLU A 96 11.83 20.56 -6.09
N HIS A 97 12.49 19.53 -5.56
CA HIS A 97 13.90 19.26 -5.85
C HIS A 97 14.10 18.89 -7.33
N MET A 98 13.23 18.03 -7.87
CA MET A 98 13.25 17.64 -9.28
C MET A 98 12.98 18.83 -10.22
N ASP A 99 11.99 19.68 -9.89
CA ASP A 99 11.67 20.88 -10.66
C ASP A 99 12.81 21.91 -10.65
N ARG A 100 13.64 21.93 -9.59
CA ARG A 100 14.86 22.77 -9.52
C ARG A 100 16.03 22.21 -10.33
N LEU A 101 16.14 20.89 -10.45
CA LEU A 101 17.18 20.24 -11.25
C LEU A 101 16.89 20.29 -12.76
N LEU A 102 15.63 20.50 -13.15
CA LEU A 102 15.17 20.56 -14.53
C LEU A 102 15.10 22.00 -15.10
N LYS A 103 15.60 23.00 -14.37
CA LYS A 103 15.78 24.40 -14.84
C LYS A 103 17.25 24.69 -15.13
#